data_AF-A0A8J2JLH7-F1
#
_entry.id   AF-A0A8J2JLH7-F1
#
_cell.length_a   1.000
_cell.length_b   1.000
_cell.length_c   1.000
_cell.angle_alpha   90.00
_cell.angle_beta   90.00
_cell.angle_gamma   90.00
#
_symmetry.space_group_name_H-M   'P 1'
#
loop_
_entity.id
_entity.type
_entity.pdbx_description
1 polymer ?
#
loop_
_entity_poly.entity_id
_entity_poly.type
_entity_poly.pdbx_seq_one_letter_code
_entity_poly.pdbx_strand_id
1 'polypeptide(L)'
;FICIIKAFDFMSSFGSMMMSAHPITDSDGVTWNIGASMLSGCKYQVMKIPPSRTGKAADALKHAKIFTTISSSWKTCSSYFHSFAMTKNYIIFMEQPMLINCVKLAQMGIKGKSLRDAFEWIPTEKNRFYIVEKSTGTVLKTKYRTEEAYFSFHYANAFEVDNQIVLDIVTYPSPLVLDKFNLSKLRKNIFTTEDPAQLNRFVLPIATDYRTLPENKNLAQINGIRARATRQKDGIMLVPQPVAPPGMEFPRFNHNNHTKPYQFVYATGSYDEGFYRNSICKIDVNSGDLVQHKTNRDDEFFGEPLFIPKPGKDTKEDDGVILSAVSCGDISRPDYLIMLDASSFKEIGRAEFDAKFLQTLHGTFIGSYQ
;
A
#
# COMPACT_ATOMS: atom_id res chain seq x y z
N PHE A 1 -7.90 6.33 28.09
CA PHE A 1 -8.29 4.91 28.27
C PHE A 1 -8.65 4.32 26.91
N ILE A 2 -7.97 3.26 26.47
CA ILE A 2 -8.39 2.48 25.29
C ILE A 2 -9.36 1.42 25.81
N CYS A 3 -10.61 1.45 25.34
CA CYS A 3 -11.59 0.42 25.65
C CYS A 3 -11.75 -0.49 24.42
N ILE A 4 -11.46 -1.78 24.57
CA ILE A 4 -11.74 -2.77 23.54
C ILE A 4 -13.22 -3.10 23.61
N ILE A 5 -13.99 -2.71 22.59
CA ILE A 5 -15.44 -2.94 22.55
C ILE A 5 -15.76 -4.40 22.22
N LYS A 6 -15.17 -4.94 21.15
CA LYS A 6 -15.44 -6.31 20.66
C LYS A 6 -14.35 -6.77 19.68
N ALA A 7 -14.03 -8.06 19.68
CA ALA A 7 -13.26 -8.71 18.63
C ALA A 7 -14.18 -9.22 17.51
N PHE A 8 -13.78 -9.05 16.26
CA PHE A 8 -14.46 -9.63 15.11
C PHE A 8 -13.57 -10.69 14.45
N ASP A 9 -14.13 -11.88 14.26
CA ASP A 9 -13.41 -13.02 13.70
C ASP A 9 -13.83 -13.26 12.25
N PHE A 10 -12.95 -12.84 11.33
CA PHE A 10 -13.12 -13.04 9.89
C PHE A 10 -13.01 -14.51 9.47
N MET A 11 -12.30 -15.33 10.24
CA MET A 11 -12.11 -16.74 9.92
C MET A 11 -13.41 -17.51 10.12
N SER A 12 -14.05 -17.37 11.29
CA SER A 12 -15.35 -18.00 11.54
C SER A 12 -16.47 -17.44 10.66
N SER A 13 -16.41 -16.15 10.29
CA SER A 13 -17.46 -15.50 9.50
C SER A 13 -17.34 -15.77 7.99
N PHE A 14 -16.13 -15.82 7.44
CA PHE A 14 -15.90 -15.82 5.98
C PHE A 14 -14.88 -16.85 5.50
N GLY A 15 -14.28 -17.63 6.40
CA GLY A 15 -13.20 -18.55 6.05
C GLY A 15 -11.89 -17.84 5.69
N SER A 16 -11.74 -16.57 6.07
CA SER A 16 -10.58 -15.73 5.79
C SER A 16 -9.56 -15.82 6.92
N MET A 17 -8.43 -16.48 6.65
CA MET A 17 -7.33 -16.66 7.62
C MET A 17 -6.43 -15.43 7.74
N MET A 18 -6.35 -14.65 6.68
CA MET A 18 -5.56 -13.42 6.61
C MET A 18 -6.42 -12.33 5.99
N MET A 19 -6.23 -11.09 6.46
CA MET A 19 -6.88 -9.90 5.94
C MET A 19 -5.85 -8.77 5.83
N SER A 20 -5.99 -7.94 4.80
CA SER A 20 -5.23 -6.71 4.72
C SER A 20 -5.70 -5.72 5.80
N ALA A 21 -4.73 -4.98 6.38
CA ALA A 21 -4.98 -3.87 7.29
C ALA A 21 -5.32 -2.55 6.57
N HIS A 22 -5.39 -2.58 5.23
CA HIS A 22 -5.62 -1.42 4.36
C HIS A 22 -6.95 -1.56 3.59
N PRO A 23 -8.10 -1.60 4.29
CA PRO A 23 -9.39 -1.55 3.61
C PRO A 23 -9.59 -0.19 2.94
N ILE A 24 -10.30 -0.18 1.82
CA ILE A 24 -10.50 1.05 1.04
C ILE A 24 -11.99 1.30 0.88
N THR A 25 -12.44 2.51 1.20
CA THR A 25 -13.86 2.89 1.15
C THR A 25 -14.13 3.79 -0.05
N ASP A 26 -15.10 3.40 -0.87
CA ASP A 26 -15.61 4.19 -1.98
C ASP A 26 -16.39 5.42 -1.47
N SER A 27 -16.61 6.41 -2.34
CA SER A 27 -17.43 7.59 -2.03
C SER A 27 -18.90 7.27 -1.73
N ASP A 28 -19.39 6.09 -2.12
CA ASP A 28 -20.73 5.60 -1.79
C ASP A 28 -20.80 4.92 -0.41
N GLY A 29 -19.67 4.87 0.32
CA GLY A 29 -19.54 4.28 1.64
C GLY A 29 -19.32 2.76 1.65
N VAL A 30 -19.19 2.11 0.48
CA VAL A 30 -18.81 0.70 0.41
C VAL A 30 -17.33 0.55 0.73
N THR A 31 -17.00 -0.27 1.71
CA THR A 31 -15.62 -0.65 2.03
C THR A 31 -15.26 -1.97 1.37
N TRP A 32 -14.12 -2.00 0.69
CA TRP A 32 -13.52 -3.19 0.10
C TRP A 32 -12.32 -3.62 0.91
N ASN A 33 -12.06 -4.93 0.97
CA ASN A 33 -10.83 -5.47 1.54
C ASN A 33 -10.43 -6.76 0.82
N ILE A 34 -9.17 -7.16 0.95
CA ILE A 34 -8.67 -8.45 0.46
C ILE A 34 -8.29 -9.31 1.66
N GLY A 35 -8.71 -10.58 1.59
CA GLY A 35 -8.28 -11.63 2.49
C GLY A 35 -7.77 -12.84 1.75
N ALA A 36 -7.34 -13.85 2.50
CA ALA A 36 -6.98 -15.15 1.93
C ALA A 36 -7.58 -16.30 2.75
N SER A 37 -7.92 -17.35 2.03
CA SER A 37 -8.35 -18.63 2.58
C SER A 37 -7.39 -19.71 2.10
N MET A 38 -7.00 -20.59 3.01
CA MET A 38 -6.09 -21.70 2.72
C MET A 38 -6.68 -23.07 3.08
N LEU A 39 -7.83 -23.12 3.78
CA LEU A 39 -8.45 -24.37 4.23
C LEU A 39 -9.12 -25.16 3.10
N SER A 40 -9.73 -24.47 2.14
CA SER A 40 -10.45 -25.09 1.01
C SER A 40 -9.71 -24.85 -0.31
N GLY A 41 -8.38 -24.85 -0.27
CA GLY A 41 -7.49 -24.40 -1.34
C GLY A 41 -7.03 -22.94 -1.17
N CYS A 42 -5.84 -22.64 -1.70
CA CYS A 42 -5.22 -21.32 -1.62
C CYS A 42 -5.94 -20.33 -2.56
N LYS A 43 -6.68 -19.37 -1.98
CA LYS A 43 -7.42 -18.35 -2.72
C LYS A 43 -7.39 -17.01 -2.00
N TYR A 44 -7.39 -15.94 -2.78
CA TYR A 44 -7.62 -14.58 -2.30
C TYR A 44 -9.11 -14.27 -2.41
N GLN A 45 -9.64 -13.59 -1.40
CA GLN A 45 -11.04 -13.26 -1.26
C GLN A 45 -11.19 -11.75 -1.32
N VAL A 46 -11.88 -11.25 -2.36
CA VAL A 46 -12.27 -9.85 -2.43
C VAL A 46 -13.54 -9.69 -1.63
N MET A 47 -13.48 -8.95 -0.53
CA MET A 47 -14.58 -8.72 0.39
C MET A 47 -15.25 -7.38 0.09
N LYS A 48 -16.58 -7.37 0.14
CA LYS A 48 -17.41 -6.16 0.04
C LYS A 48 -18.17 -5.97 1.35
N ILE A 49 -18.00 -4.81 1.97
CA ILE A 49 -18.65 -4.41 3.22
C ILE A 49 -19.52 -3.18 2.90
N PRO A 50 -20.85 -3.28 2.94
CA PRO A 50 -21.72 -2.14 2.67
C PRO A 50 -21.63 -1.09 3.79
N PRO A 51 -22.00 0.18 3.50
CA PRO A 51 -22.08 1.20 4.54
C PRO A 51 -23.08 0.79 5.64
N SER A 52 -22.77 1.16 6.89
CA SER A 52 -23.70 0.90 7.99
C SER A 52 -24.96 1.76 7.85
N ARG A 53 -26.12 1.15 8.05
CA ARG A 53 -27.43 1.83 8.13
C ARG A 53 -27.68 2.44 9.50
N THR A 54 -26.94 2.00 10.52
CA THR A 54 -27.13 2.39 11.93
C THR A 54 -25.96 3.19 12.50
N GLY A 55 -24.91 3.45 11.70
CA GLY A 55 -23.66 4.04 12.14
C GLY A 55 -22.77 3.09 12.97
N LYS A 56 -23.14 1.80 13.08
CA LYS A 56 -22.40 0.79 13.88
C LYS A 56 -21.68 -0.21 12.97
N ALA A 57 -20.40 -0.46 13.25
CA ALA A 57 -19.61 -1.43 12.49
C ALA A 57 -20.23 -2.84 12.45
N ALA A 58 -20.87 -3.29 13.54
CA ALA A 58 -21.51 -4.61 13.60
C ALA A 58 -22.63 -4.79 12.56
N ASP A 59 -23.34 -3.72 12.23
CA ASP A 59 -24.41 -3.73 11.20
C ASP A 59 -23.80 -3.85 9.80
N ALA A 60 -22.75 -3.08 9.49
CA ALA A 60 -22.02 -3.21 8.22
C ALA A 60 -21.44 -4.62 8.04
N LEU A 61 -20.78 -5.15 9.08
CA LEU A 61 -20.14 -6.48 9.06
C LEU A 61 -21.14 -7.62 8.93
N LYS A 62 -22.37 -7.48 9.44
CA LYS A 62 -23.44 -8.48 9.25
C LYS A 62 -23.81 -8.66 7.77
N HIS A 63 -23.64 -7.61 6.97
CA HIS A 63 -23.95 -7.58 5.55
C HIS A 63 -22.72 -7.68 4.65
N ALA A 64 -21.53 -7.86 5.24
CA ALA A 64 -20.32 -8.12 4.49
C ALA A 64 -20.38 -9.49 3.81
N LYS A 65 -19.74 -9.60 2.65
CA LYS A 65 -19.66 -10.85 1.88
C LYS A 65 -18.36 -10.98 1.12
N ILE A 66 -17.97 -12.22 0.83
CA ILE A 66 -16.98 -12.49 -0.22
C ILE A 66 -17.64 -12.19 -1.56
N PHE A 67 -17.20 -11.13 -2.21
CA PHE A 67 -17.75 -10.65 -3.47
C PHE A 67 -17.27 -11.48 -4.66
N THR A 68 -15.98 -11.82 -4.67
CA THR A 68 -15.38 -12.74 -5.65
C THR A 68 -14.12 -13.37 -5.06
N THR A 69 -13.57 -14.36 -5.74
CA THR A 69 -12.33 -15.03 -5.33
C THR A 69 -11.35 -15.13 -6.49
N ILE A 70 -10.07 -14.98 -6.19
CA ILE A 70 -8.96 -15.18 -7.12
C ILE A 70 -8.21 -16.42 -6.63
N SER A 71 -8.06 -17.44 -7.47
CA SER A 71 -7.24 -18.61 -7.11
C SER A 71 -5.77 -18.23 -7.06
N SER A 72 -5.05 -18.74 -6.05
CA SER A 72 -3.59 -18.65 -6.02
C SER A 72 -2.99 -19.30 -7.26
N SER A 73 -1.90 -18.74 -7.78
CA SER A 73 -1.10 -19.39 -8.82
C SER A 73 -0.46 -20.70 -8.35
N TRP A 74 -0.39 -20.92 -7.02
CA TRP A 74 0.19 -22.11 -6.41
C TRP A 74 -0.84 -22.92 -5.62
N LYS A 75 -0.75 -24.25 -5.71
CA LYS A 75 -1.69 -25.15 -5.04
C LYS A 75 -1.54 -25.14 -3.51
N THR A 76 -0.30 -25.02 -3.03
CA THR A 76 0.07 -25.17 -1.61
C THR A 76 0.66 -23.90 -1.01
N CYS A 77 0.62 -22.78 -1.74
CA CYS A 77 1.14 -21.50 -1.29
C CYS A 77 0.13 -20.39 -1.59
N SER A 78 0.15 -19.36 -0.77
CA SER A 78 -0.52 -18.08 -1.03
C SER A 78 0.53 -16.98 -1.03
N SER A 79 0.38 -15.97 -1.87
CA SER A 79 1.23 -14.78 -1.81
C SER A 79 0.97 -14.01 -0.52
N TYR A 80 2.01 -13.49 0.11
CA TYR A 80 1.91 -12.42 1.07
C TYR A 80 1.34 -11.17 0.38
N PHE A 81 0.31 -10.58 0.97
CA PHE A 81 -0.20 -9.29 0.55
C PHE A 81 -0.44 -8.42 1.77
N HIS A 82 -0.21 -7.13 1.60
CA HIS A 82 -0.31 -6.16 2.67
C HIS A 82 -1.44 -5.16 2.40
N SER A 83 -1.53 -4.65 1.18
CA SER A 83 -2.60 -3.78 0.70
C SER A 83 -2.96 -4.08 -0.76
N PHE A 84 -3.86 -3.30 -1.33
CA PHE A 84 -4.33 -3.41 -2.72
C PHE A 84 -4.71 -2.01 -3.22
N ALA A 85 -5.07 -1.88 -4.49
CA ALA A 85 -5.54 -0.60 -5.05
C ALA A 85 -6.93 -0.72 -5.67
N MET A 86 -7.58 0.42 -5.85
CA MET A 86 -8.84 0.52 -6.59
C MET A 86 -8.83 1.71 -7.51
N THR A 87 -9.50 1.55 -8.65
CA THR A 87 -9.97 2.67 -9.46
C THR A 87 -11.48 2.82 -9.25
N LYS A 88 -12.11 3.70 -10.04
CA LYS A 88 -13.56 3.86 -10.01
C LYS A 88 -14.26 2.52 -10.29
N ASN A 89 -13.79 1.79 -11.30
CA ASN A 89 -14.46 0.60 -11.83
C ASN A 89 -13.76 -0.72 -11.44
N TYR A 90 -12.51 -0.70 -10.98
CA TYR A 90 -11.71 -1.91 -10.80
C TYR A 90 -11.05 -2.00 -9.42
N ILE A 91 -10.87 -3.24 -8.95
CA ILE A 91 -9.97 -3.60 -7.84
C ILE A 91 -8.74 -4.24 -8.46
N ILE A 92 -7.55 -3.84 -7.98
CA ILE A 92 -6.26 -4.28 -8.52
C ILE A 92 -5.49 -4.97 -7.39
N PHE A 93 -5.13 -6.22 -7.64
CA PHE A 93 -4.41 -7.06 -6.71
C PHE A 93 -3.13 -7.59 -7.34
N MET A 94 -1.98 -7.32 -6.70
CA MET A 94 -0.69 -7.91 -7.07
C MET A 94 -0.42 -9.17 -6.25
N GLU A 95 -0.35 -10.31 -6.92
CA GLU A 95 0.21 -11.54 -6.37
C GLU A 95 1.74 -11.49 -6.55
N GLN A 96 2.46 -11.26 -5.45
CA GLN A 96 3.92 -11.09 -5.41
C GLN A 96 4.65 -12.40 -5.09
N PRO A 97 5.94 -12.53 -5.48
CA PRO A 97 6.71 -13.76 -5.27
C PRO A 97 7.23 -13.96 -3.83
N MET A 98 6.64 -13.28 -2.84
CA MET A 98 6.76 -13.63 -1.43
C MET A 98 5.66 -14.60 -1.06
N LEU A 99 5.97 -15.88 -0.97
CA LEU A 99 5.00 -16.94 -0.73
C LEU A 99 4.89 -17.27 0.76
N ILE A 100 3.69 -17.66 1.16
CA ILE A 100 3.37 -18.26 2.44
C ILE A 100 3.09 -19.73 2.18
N ASN A 101 4.04 -20.58 2.58
CA ASN A 101 3.95 -22.03 2.40
C ASN A 101 2.94 -22.60 3.40
N CYS A 102 1.81 -23.11 2.89
CA CYS A 102 0.71 -23.56 3.75
C CYS A 102 1.05 -24.82 4.56
N VAL A 103 1.99 -25.65 4.09
CA VAL A 103 2.47 -26.81 4.84
C VAL A 103 3.28 -26.36 6.05
N LYS A 104 4.20 -25.41 5.86
CA LYS A 104 4.96 -24.80 6.96
C LYS A 104 4.06 -24.01 7.91
N LEU A 105 3.05 -23.34 7.39
CA LEU A 105 2.05 -22.62 8.18
C LEU A 105 1.27 -23.59 9.11
N ALA A 106 0.86 -24.75 8.60
CA ALA A 106 0.18 -25.78 9.41
C ALA A 106 1.08 -26.35 10.53
N GLN A 107 2.40 -26.23 10.39
CA GLN A 107 3.39 -26.66 11.40
C GLN A 107 3.69 -25.58 12.45
N MET A 108 3.08 -24.39 12.38
CA MET A 108 3.37 -23.28 13.32
C MET A 108 3.01 -23.58 14.78
N GLY A 109 2.15 -24.56 15.05
CA GLY A 109 1.87 -25.02 16.42
C GLY A 109 3.04 -25.74 17.10
N ILE A 110 4.10 -26.08 16.35
CA ILE A 110 5.32 -26.68 16.88
C ILE A 110 6.18 -25.58 17.53
N LYS A 111 6.67 -25.85 18.76
CA LYS A 111 7.49 -24.92 19.53
C LYS A 111 8.68 -24.39 18.72
N GLY A 112 8.84 -23.07 18.69
CA GLY A 112 9.96 -22.38 18.04
C GLY A 112 9.74 -22.03 16.56
N LYS A 113 8.53 -22.24 16.02
CA LYS A 113 8.15 -21.76 14.68
C LYS A 113 7.29 -20.49 14.76
N SER A 114 7.44 -19.64 13.76
CA SER A 114 6.76 -18.37 13.59
C SER A 114 6.20 -18.22 12.16
N LEU A 115 5.35 -17.22 11.93
CA LEU A 115 4.85 -16.93 10.58
C LEU A 115 5.98 -16.67 9.58
N ARG A 116 7.08 -16.05 10.05
CA ARG A 116 8.25 -15.74 9.22
C ARG A 116 8.92 -17.00 8.65
N ASP A 117 8.84 -18.14 9.35
CA ASP A 117 9.40 -19.42 8.89
C ASP A 117 8.62 -20.01 7.71
N ALA A 118 7.37 -19.59 7.52
CA ALA A 118 6.54 -20.00 6.38
C ALA A 118 6.76 -19.13 5.13
N PHE A 119 7.53 -18.03 5.24
CA PHE A 119 7.78 -17.11 4.13
C PHE A 119 8.90 -17.61 3.21
N GLU A 120 8.64 -17.62 1.91
CA GLU A 120 9.57 -18.07 0.87
C GLU A 120 9.60 -17.06 -0.29
N TRP A 121 10.76 -16.47 -0.55
CA TRP A 121 10.95 -15.53 -1.67
C TRP A 121 11.38 -16.30 -2.92
N ILE A 122 10.53 -16.31 -3.95
CA ILE A 122 10.75 -17.04 -5.21
C ILE A 122 10.74 -16.06 -6.40
N PRO A 123 11.79 -15.25 -6.59
CA PRO A 123 11.78 -14.13 -7.54
C PRO A 123 11.59 -14.57 -9.01
N THR A 124 11.94 -15.81 -9.36
CA THR A 124 11.72 -16.37 -10.70
C THR A 124 10.25 -16.43 -11.09
N GLU A 125 9.33 -16.43 -10.13
CA GLU A 125 7.88 -16.43 -10.37
C GLU A 125 7.33 -15.07 -10.80
N LYS A 126 8.08 -13.99 -10.52
CA LYS A 126 7.74 -12.57 -10.76
C LYS A 126 6.38 -12.17 -10.15
N ASN A 127 5.96 -10.92 -10.36
CA ASN A 127 4.65 -10.46 -9.88
C ASN A 127 3.57 -10.71 -10.94
N ARG A 128 2.35 -10.98 -10.50
CA ARG A 128 1.16 -11.08 -11.34
C ARG A 128 0.12 -10.05 -10.87
N PHE A 129 -0.56 -9.39 -11.81
CA PHE A 129 -1.70 -8.53 -11.45
C PHE A 129 -3.01 -9.18 -11.85
N TYR A 130 -3.98 -9.08 -10.95
CA TYR A 130 -5.37 -9.45 -11.15
C TYR A 130 -6.21 -8.19 -11.07
N ILE A 131 -7.10 -8.03 -12.05
CA ILE A 131 -8.03 -6.90 -12.14
C ILE A 131 -9.44 -7.47 -12.00
N VAL A 132 -10.19 -6.96 -11.03
CA VAL A 132 -11.58 -7.35 -10.77
C VAL A 132 -12.48 -6.18 -11.10
N GLU A 133 -13.47 -6.40 -11.95
CA GLU A 133 -14.50 -5.43 -12.26
C GLU A 133 -15.50 -5.32 -11.09
N LYS A 134 -15.66 -4.12 -10.51
CA LYS A 134 -16.49 -3.89 -9.31
C LYS A 134 -17.98 -4.07 -9.55
N SER A 135 -18.45 -3.85 -10.79
CA SER A 135 -19.88 -3.97 -11.14
C SER A 135 -20.33 -5.43 -11.21
N THR A 136 -19.48 -6.35 -11.68
CA THR A 136 -19.84 -7.74 -11.92
C THR A 136 -19.12 -8.74 -11.00
N GLY A 137 -18.00 -8.37 -10.40
CA GLY A 137 -17.10 -9.29 -9.69
C GLY A 137 -16.25 -10.17 -10.61
N THR A 138 -16.27 -9.90 -11.91
CA THR A 138 -15.50 -10.64 -12.91
C THR A 138 -14.01 -10.33 -12.78
N VAL A 139 -13.20 -11.38 -12.65
CA VAL A 139 -11.74 -11.27 -12.78
C VAL A 139 -11.39 -11.27 -14.27
N LEU A 140 -10.73 -10.22 -14.75
CA LEU A 140 -10.30 -10.14 -16.15
C LEU A 140 -9.32 -11.30 -16.48
N LYS A 141 -9.40 -11.86 -17.69
CA LYS A 141 -8.54 -12.98 -18.10
C LYS A 141 -7.16 -12.53 -18.60
N THR A 142 -6.96 -11.23 -18.74
CA THR A 142 -5.66 -10.66 -19.09
C THR A 142 -4.62 -10.98 -18.03
N LYS A 143 -3.51 -11.55 -18.50
CA LYS A 143 -2.39 -11.96 -17.65
C LYS A 143 -1.35 -10.86 -17.67
N TYR A 144 -1.18 -10.15 -16.56
CA TYR A 144 -0.10 -9.19 -16.41
C TYR A 144 1.02 -9.82 -15.60
N ARG A 145 2.26 -9.63 -16.04
CA ARG A 145 3.47 -10.00 -15.29
C ARG A 145 4.47 -8.86 -15.31
N THR A 146 5.26 -8.73 -14.27
CA THR A 146 6.39 -7.79 -14.27
C THR A 146 7.61 -8.40 -14.95
N GLU A 147 8.48 -7.54 -15.50
CA GLU A 147 9.78 -7.97 -16.04
C GLU A 147 10.73 -8.43 -14.94
N GLU A 148 10.75 -7.71 -13.83
CA GLU A 148 11.52 -8.03 -12.62
C GLU A 148 10.61 -8.45 -11.46
N ALA A 149 11.18 -9.10 -10.45
CA ALA A 149 10.47 -9.41 -9.22
C ALA A 149 10.51 -8.21 -8.26
N TYR A 150 9.37 -7.96 -7.63
CA TYR A 150 9.21 -6.89 -6.64
C TYR A 150 8.52 -7.41 -5.39
N PHE A 151 8.99 -6.96 -4.23
CA PHE A 151 8.25 -7.05 -2.98
C PHE A 151 7.53 -5.72 -2.73
N SER A 152 6.37 -5.71 -2.08
CA SER A 152 5.65 -4.46 -1.77
C SER A 152 4.74 -4.61 -0.54
N PHE A 153 4.64 -3.51 0.21
CA PHE A 153 3.64 -3.32 1.24
C PHE A 153 2.50 -2.40 0.76
N HIS A 154 2.83 -1.22 0.25
CA HIS A 154 1.87 -0.13 0.08
C HIS A 154 1.69 0.28 -1.39
N TYR A 155 0.42 0.41 -1.77
CA TYR A 155 0.01 1.14 -2.95
C TYR A 155 -0.14 2.62 -2.56
N ALA A 156 0.20 3.53 -3.48
CA ALA A 156 -0.11 4.94 -3.33
C ALA A 156 -1.55 5.19 -3.84
N ASN A 157 -1.77 5.27 -5.15
CA ASN A 157 -3.09 5.46 -5.72
C ASN A 157 -3.20 4.76 -7.09
N ALA A 158 -4.43 4.60 -7.58
CA ALA A 158 -4.70 4.09 -8.92
C ALA A 158 -5.88 4.83 -9.57
N PHE A 159 -5.83 5.02 -10.88
CA PHE A 159 -6.92 5.65 -11.64
C PHE A 159 -6.96 5.20 -13.09
N GLU A 160 -8.07 5.47 -13.77
CA GLU A 160 -8.30 5.08 -15.17
C GLU A 160 -8.08 6.27 -16.12
N VAL A 161 -7.33 6.05 -17.21
CA VAL A 161 -7.16 7.00 -18.32
C VAL A 161 -7.12 6.22 -19.63
N ASP A 162 -7.92 6.61 -20.62
CA ASP A 162 -7.90 6.04 -21.97
C ASP A 162 -7.89 4.49 -22.01
N ASN A 163 -8.79 3.88 -21.23
CA ASN A 163 -8.92 2.42 -21.09
C ASN A 163 -7.64 1.73 -20.59
N GLN A 164 -6.86 2.43 -19.77
CA GLN A 164 -5.68 1.95 -19.07
C GLN A 164 -5.76 2.33 -17.59
N ILE A 165 -5.15 1.54 -16.72
CA ILE A 165 -5.00 1.85 -15.30
C ILE A 165 -3.60 2.41 -15.10
N VAL A 166 -3.50 3.62 -14.52
CA VAL A 166 -2.27 4.14 -13.93
C VAL A 166 -2.25 3.72 -12.47
N LEU A 167 -1.15 3.10 -12.04
CA LEU A 167 -1.04 2.45 -10.74
C LEU A 167 0.31 2.76 -10.09
N ASP A 168 0.29 3.46 -8.97
CA ASP A 168 1.50 3.82 -8.24
C ASP A 168 1.67 2.92 -7.00
N ILE A 169 2.84 2.29 -6.88
CA ILE A 169 3.15 1.32 -5.82
C ILE A 169 4.54 1.59 -5.28
N VAL A 170 4.72 1.50 -3.96
CA VAL A 170 6.05 1.44 -3.35
C VAL A 170 6.54 0.00 -3.39
N THR A 171 7.60 -0.23 -4.17
CA THR A 171 8.19 -1.56 -4.43
C THR A 171 9.63 -1.64 -3.95
N TYR A 172 10.05 -2.85 -3.58
CA TYR A 172 11.41 -3.21 -3.21
C TYR A 172 11.93 -4.25 -4.20
N PRO A 173 13.24 -4.25 -4.53
CA PRO A 173 13.85 -5.32 -5.32
C PRO A 173 13.70 -6.73 -4.70
N SER A 174 13.65 -6.80 -3.38
CA SER A 174 13.56 -8.03 -2.59
C SER A 174 12.85 -7.78 -1.25
N PRO A 175 12.60 -8.80 -0.41
CA PRO A 175 11.98 -8.60 0.89
C PRO A 175 12.99 -8.32 2.01
N LEU A 176 14.19 -7.83 1.70
CA LEU A 176 15.24 -7.55 2.70
C LEU A 176 14.75 -6.58 3.77
N VAL A 177 13.80 -5.70 3.42
CA VAL A 177 13.10 -4.82 4.35
C VAL A 177 12.54 -5.54 5.60
N LEU A 178 12.07 -6.79 5.47
CA LEU A 178 11.60 -7.58 6.62
C LEU A 178 12.72 -7.83 7.65
N ASP A 179 13.96 -8.00 7.18
CA ASP A 179 15.11 -8.21 8.04
C ASP A 179 15.70 -6.88 8.53
N LYS A 180 15.47 -5.76 7.82
CA LYS A 180 15.84 -4.41 8.29
C LYS A 180 15.02 -4.01 9.51
N PHE A 181 13.73 -4.35 9.54
CA PHE A 181 12.84 -4.07 10.67
C PHE A 181 12.98 -5.03 11.86
N ASN A 182 14.01 -5.90 11.86
CA ASN A 182 14.28 -6.73 13.02
C ASN A 182 14.74 -5.88 14.22
N LEU A 183 14.06 -6.02 15.37
CA LEU A 183 14.37 -5.27 16.59
C LEU A 183 15.84 -5.39 17.04
N SER A 184 16.50 -6.52 16.77
CA SER A 184 17.92 -6.70 17.13
C SER A 184 18.86 -5.81 16.31
N LYS A 185 18.47 -5.43 15.09
CA LYS A 185 19.19 -4.47 14.24
C LYS A 185 18.81 -3.05 14.60
N LEU A 186 17.51 -2.75 14.69
CA LEU A 186 17.00 -1.42 15.01
C LEU A 186 17.54 -0.91 16.35
N ARG A 187 17.53 -1.75 17.40
CA ARG A 187 18.07 -1.37 18.74
C ARG A 187 19.57 -1.16 18.77
N LYS A 188 20.29 -1.63 17.75
CA LYS A 188 21.73 -1.43 17.58
C LYS A 188 22.05 -0.31 16.57
N ASN A 189 21.03 0.39 16.07
CA ASN A 189 21.14 1.39 15.00
C ASN A 189 21.84 0.85 13.75
N ILE A 190 21.58 -0.42 13.41
CA ILE A 190 22.12 -1.05 12.20
C ILE A 190 21.12 -0.82 11.06
N PHE A 191 21.42 0.18 10.23
CA PHE A 191 20.67 0.54 9.04
C PHE A 191 21.50 0.30 7.77
N THR A 192 20.86 0.17 6.60
CA THR A 192 21.53 -0.08 5.32
C THR A 192 20.77 0.56 4.16
N THR A 193 21.50 0.99 3.14
CA THR A 193 20.97 1.55 1.89
C THR A 193 20.66 0.49 0.83
N GLU A 194 21.00 -0.78 1.08
CA GLU A 194 20.66 -1.89 0.18
C GLU A 194 19.14 -2.06 0.06
N ASP A 195 18.62 -2.49 -1.09
CA ASP A 195 17.17 -2.76 -1.27
C ASP A 195 16.26 -1.57 -0.87
N PRO A 196 16.48 -0.36 -1.43
CA PRO A 196 15.70 0.80 -1.05
C PRO A 196 14.30 0.73 -1.67
N ALA A 197 13.31 1.25 -0.96
CA ALA A 197 11.92 1.31 -1.43
C ALA A 197 11.78 2.34 -2.57
N GLN A 198 11.08 2.01 -3.64
CA GLN A 198 10.92 2.85 -4.82
C GLN A 198 9.45 3.05 -5.15
N LEU A 199 8.99 4.30 -5.21
CA LEU A 199 7.69 4.64 -5.80
C LEU A 199 7.76 4.41 -7.32
N ASN A 200 7.03 3.41 -7.79
CA ASN A 200 7.00 2.97 -9.18
C ASN A 200 5.58 3.14 -9.75
N ARG A 201 5.51 3.72 -10.95
CA ARG A 201 4.28 3.87 -11.72
C ARG A 201 4.18 2.78 -12.79
N PHE A 202 3.13 1.98 -12.71
CA PHE A 202 2.73 0.99 -13.69
C PHE A 202 1.59 1.53 -14.55
N VAL A 203 1.51 1.05 -15.80
CA VAL A 203 0.37 1.29 -16.69
C VAL A 203 -0.15 -0.06 -17.17
N LEU A 204 -1.41 -0.38 -16.89
CA LEU A 204 -2.05 -1.65 -17.22
C LEU A 204 -3.18 -1.42 -18.24
N PRO A 205 -3.03 -1.84 -19.50
CA PRO A 205 -4.09 -1.74 -20.50
C PRO A 205 -5.29 -2.61 -20.13
N ILE A 206 -6.49 -2.06 -20.10
CA ILE A 206 -7.70 -2.79 -19.70
C ILE A 206 -8.21 -3.60 -20.89
N ALA A 207 -8.15 -4.92 -20.78
CA ALA A 207 -8.76 -5.83 -21.74
C ALA A 207 -9.30 -7.07 -21.02
N THR A 208 -10.44 -7.58 -21.47
CA THR A 208 -10.99 -8.85 -20.97
C THR A 208 -10.09 -10.04 -21.32
N ASP A 209 -9.55 -10.04 -22.54
CA ASP A 209 -8.57 -11.03 -23.02
C ASP A 209 -7.44 -10.34 -23.80
N TYR A 210 -6.22 -10.47 -23.29
CA TYR A 210 -4.99 -9.91 -23.88
C TYR A 210 -4.71 -10.38 -25.31
N ARG A 211 -5.29 -11.51 -25.73
CA ARG A 211 -5.14 -12.03 -27.10
C ARG A 211 -5.74 -11.12 -28.16
N THR A 212 -6.65 -10.22 -27.76
CA THR A 212 -7.24 -9.21 -28.64
C THR A 212 -6.31 -8.02 -28.91
N LEU A 213 -5.24 -7.88 -28.14
CA LEU A 213 -4.29 -6.76 -28.21
C LEU A 213 -3.13 -7.08 -29.16
N PRO A 214 -2.54 -6.06 -29.82
CA PRO A 214 -1.45 -6.28 -30.77
C PRO A 214 -0.18 -6.80 -30.08
N GLU A 215 0.40 -7.87 -30.64
CA GLU A 215 1.63 -8.51 -30.15
C GLU A 215 2.89 -7.69 -30.43
N ASN A 216 3.86 -7.77 -29.51
CA ASN A 216 5.16 -7.10 -29.55
C ASN A 216 5.08 -5.56 -29.65
N LYS A 217 3.94 -4.98 -29.26
CA LYS A 217 3.77 -3.53 -29.14
C LYS A 217 3.70 -3.11 -27.68
N ASN A 218 4.29 -1.97 -27.37
CA ASN A 218 4.03 -1.29 -26.11
C ASN A 218 2.59 -0.74 -26.15
N LEU A 219 1.77 -1.17 -25.22
CA LEU A 219 0.37 -0.78 -25.08
C LEU A 219 0.18 0.36 -24.07
N ALA A 220 1.19 0.66 -23.26
CA ALA A 220 1.19 1.82 -22.37
C ALA A 220 1.45 3.08 -23.21
N GLN A 221 0.37 3.76 -23.58
CA GLN A 221 0.38 4.90 -24.52
C GLN A 221 -0.20 6.15 -23.83
N ILE A 222 0.38 6.54 -22.70
CA ILE A 222 -0.01 7.75 -21.97
C ILE A 222 1.12 8.77 -22.07
N ASN A 223 0.80 9.97 -22.57
CA ASN A 223 1.78 11.04 -22.76
C ASN A 223 2.49 11.39 -21.45
N GLY A 224 3.83 11.53 -21.50
CA GLY A 224 4.66 11.83 -20.33
C GLY A 224 4.98 10.63 -19.43
N ILE A 225 4.38 9.46 -19.68
CA ILE A 225 4.66 8.23 -18.92
C ILE A 225 5.53 7.29 -19.74
N ARG A 226 6.67 6.89 -19.16
CA ARG A 226 7.69 5.98 -19.71
C ARG A 226 7.50 4.51 -19.31
N ALA A 227 6.52 4.21 -18.46
CA ALA A 227 6.16 2.82 -18.13
C ALA A 227 5.77 2.06 -19.41
N ARG A 228 6.06 0.76 -19.46
CA ARG A 228 5.78 -0.09 -20.62
C ARG A 228 4.85 -1.24 -20.24
N ALA A 229 3.95 -1.57 -21.16
CA ALA A 229 3.08 -2.74 -21.10
C ALA A 229 3.11 -3.45 -22.44
N THR A 230 4.02 -4.39 -22.64
CA THR A 230 4.22 -5.06 -23.93
C THR A 230 3.48 -6.38 -23.96
N ARG A 231 2.56 -6.58 -24.91
CA ARG A 231 1.92 -7.89 -25.08
C ARG A 231 2.90 -8.88 -25.70
N GLN A 232 3.20 -9.93 -24.95
CA GLN A 232 3.97 -11.11 -25.34
C GLN A 232 3.02 -12.29 -25.61
N LYS A 233 3.54 -13.44 -26.02
CA LYS A 233 2.75 -14.63 -26.38
C LYS A 233 1.82 -15.10 -25.24
N ASP A 234 2.26 -15.00 -24.00
CA ASP A 234 1.62 -15.58 -22.81
C ASP A 234 1.03 -14.55 -21.84
N GLY A 235 1.05 -13.27 -22.19
CA GLY A 235 0.44 -12.20 -21.40
C GLY A 235 0.97 -10.81 -21.76
N ILE A 236 0.82 -9.86 -20.85
CA ILE A 236 1.35 -8.51 -20.92
C ILE A 236 2.51 -8.39 -19.93
N MET A 237 3.69 -8.04 -20.44
CA MET A 237 4.88 -7.76 -19.64
C MET A 237 4.90 -6.29 -19.24
N LEU A 238 4.97 -6.03 -17.94
CA LEU A 238 4.96 -4.70 -17.34
C LEU A 238 6.37 -4.31 -16.91
N VAL A 239 6.75 -3.07 -17.26
CA VAL A 239 7.97 -2.42 -16.78
C VAL A 239 7.56 -1.07 -16.20
N PRO A 240 7.67 -0.87 -14.88
CA PRO A 240 7.28 0.38 -14.27
C PRO A 240 8.27 1.50 -14.62
N GLN A 241 7.86 2.74 -14.40
CA GLN A 241 8.78 3.86 -14.29
C GLN A 241 8.99 4.25 -12.82
N PRO A 242 10.23 4.48 -12.37
CA PRO A 242 10.48 5.18 -11.11
C PRO A 242 9.93 6.62 -11.19
N VAL A 243 9.24 7.06 -10.14
CA VAL A 243 8.63 8.40 -10.05
C VAL A 243 9.58 9.43 -9.41
N ALA A 244 10.35 9.02 -8.41
CA ALA A 244 11.29 9.85 -7.66
C ALA A 244 12.52 9.01 -7.27
N PRO A 245 13.58 9.57 -6.67
CA PRO A 245 14.64 8.76 -6.05
C PRO A 245 14.07 7.73 -5.06
N PRO A 246 14.76 6.61 -4.77
CA PRO A 246 14.32 5.60 -3.82
C PRO A 246 14.67 5.96 -2.37
N GLY A 247 14.07 5.26 -1.40
CA GLY A 247 14.29 5.39 0.04
C GLY A 247 13.07 5.92 0.82
N MET A 248 11.85 5.80 0.27
CA MET A 248 10.62 6.31 0.90
C MET A 248 9.52 5.25 1.03
N GLU A 249 8.72 5.38 2.07
CA GLU A 249 7.60 4.49 2.41
C GLU A 249 6.44 5.26 3.08
N PHE A 250 5.39 4.54 3.43
CA PHE A 250 4.13 5.00 3.97
C PHE A 250 3.54 6.10 3.08
N PRO A 251 3.30 5.79 1.78
CA PRO A 251 2.77 6.77 0.84
C PRO A 251 1.37 7.20 1.28
N ARG A 252 1.18 8.51 1.38
CA ARG A 252 -0.10 9.18 1.59
C ARG A 252 -0.31 10.20 0.48
N PHE A 253 -1.56 10.59 0.26
CA PHE A 253 -1.95 11.57 -0.74
C PHE A 253 -3.27 12.17 -0.29
N ASN A 254 -3.78 13.17 -1.02
CA ASN A 254 -5.10 13.71 -0.75
C ASN A 254 -6.18 12.65 -1.06
N HIS A 255 -6.81 12.09 -0.02
CA HIS A 255 -7.78 11.02 -0.18
C HIS A 255 -9.01 11.41 -1.02
N ASN A 256 -9.30 12.71 -1.20
CA ASN A 256 -10.34 13.20 -2.11
C ASN A 256 -10.07 12.85 -3.59
N ASN A 257 -8.81 12.57 -3.91
CA ASN A 257 -8.31 12.14 -5.22
C ASN A 257 -8.16 10.61 -5.32
N HIS A 258 -8.58 9.84 -4.32
CA HIS A 258 -8.55 8.38 -4.43
C HIS A 258 -9.41 7.94 -5.61
N THR A 259 -8.91 6.99 -6.42
CA THR A 259 -9.48 6.54 -7.70
C THR A 259 -9.43 7.54 -8.88
N LYS A 260 -8.86 8.73 -8.67
CA LYS A 260 -8.81 9.83 -9.66
C LYS A 260 -7.35 10.19 -9.99
N PRO A 261 -7.09 10.84 -11.13
CA PRO A 261 -5.82 11.50 -11.38
C PRO A 261 -5.43 12.41 -10.20
N TYR A 262 -4.15 12.41 -9.86
CA TYR A 262 -3.59 13.11 -8.72
C TYR A 262 -2.14 13.52 -9.01
N GLN A 263 -1.61 14.45 -8.21
CA GLN A 263 -0.32 15.08 -8.42
C GLN A 263 0.63 14.86 -7.24
N PHE A 264 0.17 14.75 -6.01
CA PHE A 264 1.06 14.75 -4.84
C PHE A 264 1.02 13.47 -4.02
N VAL A 265 2.21 12.93 -3.75
CA VAL A 265 2.46 11.89 -2.74
C VAL A 265 3.29 12.48 -1.60
N TYR A 266 2.92 12.14 -0.37
CA TYR A 266 3.68 12.38 0.84
C TYR A 266 4.20 11.06 1.38
N ALA A 267 5.45 11.00 1.82
CA ALA A 267 6.05 9.76 2.32
C ALA A 267 7.13 10.05 3.37
N THR A 268 7.56 9.02 4.10
CA THR A 268 8.65 9.11 5.07
C THR A 268 9.84 8.27 4.64
N GLY A 269 11.04 8.80 4.85
CA GLY A 269 12.32 8.09 4.81
C GLY A 269 12.78 7.64 6.20
N SER A 270 11.84 7.33 7.10
CA SER A 270 12.15 6.79 8.43
C SER A 270 13.05 5.57 8.31
N TYR A 271 14.20 5.60 9.00
CA TYR A 271 15.21 4.54 8.99
C TYR A 271 15.88 4.30 7.62
N ASP A 272 15.62 5.15 6.63
CA ASP A 272 16.43 5.22 5.42
C ASP A 272 17.79 5.84 5.74
N GLU A 273 18.83 5.40 5.05
CA GLU A 273 20.19 5.97 5.16
C GLU A 273 20.65 6.61 3.84
N GLY A 274 19.78 6.62 2.83
CA GLY A 274 20.04 7.12 1.49
C GLY A 274 19.51 8.54 1.29
N PHE A 275 18.77 8.74 0.20
CA PHE A 275 18.35 10.06 -0.26
C PHE A 275 17.33 10.74 0.67
N TYR A 276 16.50 9.96 1.38
CA TYR A 276 15.45 10.48 2.27
C TYR A 276 15.76 10.28 3.75
N ARG A 277 17.02 10.01 4.10
CA ARG A 277 17.46 9.77 5.48
C ARG A 277 16.79 10.72 6.46
N ASN A 278 16.02 10.14 7.39
CA ASN A 278 15.33 10.85 8.47
C ASN A 278 14.55 12.09 8.00
N SER A 279 13.83 11.95 6.89
CA SER A 279 13.00 13.01 6.32
C SER A 279 11.57 12.55 6.10
N ILE A 280 10.65 13.51 5.98
CA ILE A 280 9.41 13.35 5.23
C ILE A 280 9.53 14.12 3.94
N CYS A 281 8.81 13.68 2.90
CA CYS A 281 8.87 14.29 1.59
C CYS A 281 7.48 14.51 1.00
N LYS A 282 7.42 15.45 0.07
CA LYS A 282 6.32 15.68 -0.87
C LYS A 282 6.89 15.54 -2.27
N ILE A 283 6.23 14.74 -3.10
CA ILE A 283 6.64 14.42 -4.47
C ILE A 283 5.50 14.77 -5.42
N ASP A 284 5.81 15.54 -6.46
CA ASP A 284 4.97 15.67 -7.64
C ASP A 284 5.15 14.44 -8.53
N VAL A 285 4.11 13.62 -8.64
CA VAL A 285 4.19 12.34 -9.36
C VAL A 285 4.16 12.48 -10.89
N ASN A 286 3.93 13.69 -11.40
CA ASN A 286 3.91 13.96 -12.83
C ASN A 286 5.26 14.50 -13.31
N SER A 287 5.88 15.43 -12.57
CA SER A 287 7.20 15.97 -12.93
C SER A 287 8.37 15.21 -12.30
N GLY A 288 8.16 14.55 -11.16
CA GLY A 288 9.23 13.99 -10.33
C GLY A 288 9.90 15.01 -9.41
N ASP A 289 9.44 16.27 -9.43
CA ASP A 289 9.93 17.31 -8.51
C ASP A 289 9.53 16.96 -7.07
N LEU A 290 10.39 17.31 -6.12
CA LEU A 290 10.15 16.98 -4.72
C LEU A 290 10.72 18.02 -3.77
N VAL A 291 10.18 18.01 -2.55
CA VAL A 291 10.71 18.75 -1.40
C VAL A 291 10.78 17.80 -0.20
N GLN A 292 11.86 17.91 0.57
CA GLN A 292 12.04 17.18 1.82
C GLN A 292 11.98 18.13 3.00
N HIS A 293 11.42 17.66 4.11
CA HIS A 293 11.53 18.26 5.42
C HIS A 293 12.30 17.28 6.31
N LYS A 294 13.39 17.77 6.89
CA LYS A 294 14.26 17.05 7.83
C LYS A 294 14.69 17.99 8.92
N THR A 295 14.97 17.46 10.10
CA THR A 295 15.56 18.25 11.18
C THR A 295 17.08 18.29 11.03
N ASN A 296 17.74 19.11 11.83
CA ASN A 296 19.20 19.14 11.92
C ASN A 296 19.75 18.02 12.81
N ARG A 297 18.98 16.95 13.02
CA ARG A 297 19.26 15.91 13.99
C ARG A 297 19.11 14.52 13.38
N ASP A 298 20.10 13.67 13.63
CA ASP A 298 20.13 12.30 13.13
C ASP A 298 19.37 11.30 14.02
N ASP A 299 18.92 11.75 15.20
CA ASP A 299 18.21 10.94 16.19
C ASP A 299 16.71 11.20 16.23
N GLU A 300 16.16 11.82 15.18
CA GLU A 300 14.73 12.07 15.02
C GLU A 300 14.17 11.30 13.82
N PHE A 301 13.09 10.55 14.05
CA PHE A 301 12.51 9.63 13.08
C PHE A 301 11.04 10.00 12.82
N PHE A 302 10.75 10.39 11.59
CA PHE A 302 9.41 10.82 11.19
C PHE A 302 8.50 9.64 10.87
N GLY A 303 7.28 9.65 11.40
CA GLY A 303 6.22 8.69 11.08
C GLY A 303 5.55 8.95 9.75
N GLU A 304 4.53 8.12 9.47
CA GLU A 304 3.65 8.28 8.31
C GLU A 304 3.10 9.73 8.23
N PRO A 305 3.31 10.45 7.12
CA PRO A 305 2.83 11.82 6.94
C PRO A 305 1.36 11.84 6.51
N LEU A 306 0.46 12.09 7.46
CA LEU A 306 -0.98 12.15 7.22
C LEU A 306 -1.39 13.49 6.60
N PHE A 307 -1.87 13.47 5.36
CA PHE A 307 -2.50 14.64 4.74
C PHE A 307 -3.91 14.87 5.27
N ILE A 308 -4.19 16.11 5.66
CA ILE A 308 -5.52 16.59 6.06
C ILE A 308 -5.91 17.76 5.14
N PRO A 309 -6.96 17.60 4.31
CA PRO A 309 -7.39 18.64 3.39
C PRO A 309 -7.91 19.86 4.15
N LYS A 310 -7.66 21.05 3.60
CA LYS A 310 -8.35 22.27 4.01
C LYS A 310 -9.86 22.10 3.77
N PRO A 311 -10.73 22.47 4.74
CA PRO A 311 -12.17 22.40 4.53
C PRO A 311 -12.64 23.46 3.52
N GLY A 312 -13.69 23.15 2.76
CA GLY A 312 -14.31 24.08 1.81
C GLY A 312 -14.39 23.54 0.38
N LYS A 313 -14.88 24.38 -0.53
CA LYS A 313 -14.85 24.16 -1.99
C LYS A 313 -13.65 24.91 -2.59
N ASP A 314 -13.24 24.51 -3.80
CA ASP A 314 -12.22 25.19 -4.62
C ASP A 314 -10.80 25.22 -4.01
N THR A 315 -10.44 24.16 -3.28
CA THR A 315 -9.07 23.95 -2.78
C THR A 315 -8.21 23.24 -3.81
N LYS A 316 -6.92 23.58 -3.88
CA LYS A 316 -5.92 22.80 -4.62
C LYS A 316 -5.72 21.42 -3.98
N GLU A 317 -5.08 20.51 -4.71
CA GLU A 317 -4.83 19.15 -4.22
C GLU A 317 -3.97 19.14 -2.93
N ASP A 318 -3.01 20.05 -2.82
CA ASP A 318 -2.09 20.21 -1.70
C ASP A 318 -2.45 21.38 -0.75
N ASP A 319 -3.69 21.88 -0.83
CA ASP A 319 -4.22 22.83 0.15
C ASP A 319 -4.66 22.07 1.40
N GLY A 320 -3.81 22.09 2.43
CA GLY A 320 -4.04 21.35 3.66
C GLY A 320 -2.82 21.34 4.57
N VAL A 321 -2.81 20.40 5.51
CA VAL A 321 -1.68 20.19 6.43
C VAL A 321 -1.21 18.75 6.39
N ILE A 322 0.08 18.55 6.68
CA ILE A 322 0.67 17.24 6.96
C ILE A 322 0.89 17.11 8.45
N LEU A 323 0.38 16.03 9.04
CA LEU A 323 0.71 15.60 10.40
C LEU A 323 1.68 14.42 10.36
N SER A 324 2.78 14.48 11.11
CA SER A 324 3.67 13.33 11.31
C SER A 324 4.13 13.26 12.75
N ALA A 325 4.09 12.06 13.33
CA ALA A 325 4.63 11.82 14.66
C ALA A 325 6.14 11.62 14.55
N VAL A 326 6.92 12.42 15.26
CA VAL A 326 8.39 12.35 15.27
C VAL A 326 8.86 11.76 16.59
N SER A 327 9.45 10.58 16.52
CA SER A 327 10.09 9.94 17.69
C SER A 327 11.56 10.33 17.77
N CYS A 328 12.02 10.53 18.99
CA CYS A 328 13.36 10.95 19.29
C CYS A 328 14.12 9.82 20.01
N GLY A 329 15.25 9.41 19.45
CA GLY A 329 16.13 8.37 20.02
C GLY A 329 16.81 8.80 21.32
N ASP A 330 16.95 10.10 21.56
CA ASP A 330 17.37 10.67 22.84
C ASP A 330 16.16 10.74 23.80
N ILE A 331 16.16 9.86 24.79
CA ILE A 331 15.07 9.74 25.75
C ILE A 331 14.91 10.96 26.67
N SER A 332 15.90 11.87 26.72
CA SER A 332 15.82 13.11 27.49
C SER A 332 14.99 14.19 26.79
N ARG A 333 14.66 13.99 25.50
CA ARG A 333 13.92 14.96 24.68
C ARG A 333 12.52 14.45 24.36
N PRO A 334 11.54 15.37 24.23
CA PRO A 334 10.17 15.02 23.96
C PRO A 334 10.07 14.40 22.56
N ASP A 335 9.16 13.44 22.43
CA ASP A 335 8.61 13.13 21.12
C ASP A 335 7.57 14.20 20.78
N TYR A 336 7.27 14.41 19.51
CA TYR A 336 6.35 15.47 19.10
C TYR A 336 5.55 15.12 17.86
N LEU A 337 4.42 15.80 17.68
CA LEU A 337 3.65 15.81 16.45
C LEU A 337 4.01 17.07 15.67
N ILE A 338 4.56 16.93 14.47
CA ILE A 338 4.86 18.07 13.58
C ILE A 338 3.68 18.35 12.65
N MET A 339 3.44 19.63 12.40
CA MET A 339 2.47 20.16 11.43
C MET A 339 3.22 20.90 10.33
N LEU A 340 3.09 20.44 9.08
CA LEU A 340 3.58 21.18 7.91
C LEU A 340 2.41 21.74 7.11
N ASP A 341 2.59 22.92 6.52
CA ASP A 341 1.74 23.39 5.42
C ASP A 341 1.98 22.49 4.21
N ALA A 342 0.94 21.84 3.68
CA ALA A 342 1.12 20.80 2.66
C ALA A 342 1.53 21.36 1.28
N SER A 343 1.32 22.65 1.04
CA SER A 343 1.70 23.35 -0.19
C SER A 343 3.18 23.70 -0.21
N SER A 344 3.63 24.50 0.77
CA SER A 344 5.03 24.96 0.92
C SER A 344 5.96 23.94 1.56
N PHE A 345 5.39 22.94 2.23
CA PHE A 345 6.08 21.89 3.00
C PHE A 345 6.96 22.44 4.14
N LYS A 346 6.62 23.64 4.63
CA LYS A 346 7.27 24.28 5.78
C LYS A 346 6.51 23.98 7.07
N GLU A 347 7.24 23.90 8.16
CA GLU A 347 6.65 23.74 9.48
C GLU A 347 5.81 24.96 9.85
N ILE A 348 4.59 24.69 10.31
CA ILE A 348 3.66 25.70 10.82
C ILE A 348 3.40 25.55 12.32
N GLY A 349 3.83 24.44 12.92
CA GLY A 349 3.80 24.23 14.35
C GLY A 349 4.16 22.79 14.75
N ARG A 350 4.27 22.56 16.05
CA ARG A 350 4.45 21.24 16.64
C ARG A 350 3.78 21.15 18.01
N ALA A 351 3.44 19.93 18.42
CA ALA A 351 2.95 19.62 19.76
C ALA A 351 3.88 18.59 20.41
N GLU A 352 4.55 18.98 21.50
CA GLU A 352 5.45 18.11 22.26
C GLU A 352 4.66 17.29 23.29
N PHE A 353 5.14 16.08 23.56
CA PHE A 353 4.54 15.18 24.54
C PHE A 353 5.48 14.98 25.73
N ASP A 354 4.92 15.01 26.94
CA ASP A 354 5.61 14.66 28.18
C ASP A 354 5.89 13.15 28.29
N ALA A 355 5.32 12.35 27.39
CA ALA A 355 5.51 10.91 27.31
C ALA A 355 6.13 10.50 25.97
N LYS A 356 6.98 9.48 26.00
CA LYS A 356 7.53 8.87 24.78
C LYS A 356 6.47 8.00 24.11
N PHE A 357 6.47 7.99 22.77
CA PHE A 357 5.69 7.04 22.00
C PHE A 357 6.60 6.13 21.17
N LEU A 358 6.13 4.92 20.94
CA LEU A 358 6.76 4.03 19.97
C LEU A 358 6.36 4.48 18.57
N GLN A 359 7.31 4.41 17.63
CA GLN A 359 7.02 4.68 16.23
C GLN A 359 5.82 3.86 15.76
N THR A 360 4.78 4.54 15.32
CA THR A 360 3.54 3.92 14.82
C THR A 360 3.67 3.62 13.33
N LEU A 361 2.97 2.60 12.85
CA LEU A 361 2.93 2.26 11.42
C LEU A 361 1.93 3.13 10.66
N HIS A 362 0.65 3.08 11.07
CA HIS A 362 -0.43 3.78 10.37
C HIS A 362 -1.32 4.57 11.31
N GLY A 363 -1.90 5.63 10.76
CA GLY A 363 -2.92 6.43 11.41
C GLY A 363 -4.02 6.89 10.46
N THR A 364 -5.09 7.40 11.06
CA THR A 364 -6.13 8.13 10.34
C THR A 364 -6.53 9.37 11.15
N PHE A 365 -6.87 10.44 10.44
CA PHE A 365 -7.47 11.61 11.03
C PHE A 365 -8.98 11.49 10.94
N ILE A 366 -9.66 11.56 12.08
CA ILE A 366 -11.12 11.59 12.13
C ILE A 366 -11.50 13.03 12.48
N GLY A 367 -12.01 13.76 11.49
CA GLY A 367 -12.60 15.08 11.75
C GLY A 367 -13.79 14.96 12.69
N SER A 368 -14.00 15.95 13.55
CA SER A 368 -15.24 16.07 14.30
C SER A 368 -16.39 16.22 13.31
N TYR A 369 -17.37 15.31 13.34
CA TYR A 369 -18.66 15.53 12.70
C TYR A 369 -19.22 16.87 13.24
N GLN A 370 -19.39 17.86 12.37
CA GLN A 370 -20.28 18.99 12.65
C GLN A 370 -21.70 18.61 12.25
#